data_AF-A0A942NE04-F1
#
_entry.id   AF-A0A942NE04-F1
#
_cell.length_a   1.000
_cell.length_b   1.000
_cell.length_c   1.000
_cell.angle_alpha   90.00
_cell.angle_beta   90.00
_cell.angle_gamma   90.00
#
_symmetry.space_group_name_H-M   'P 1'
#
loop_
_entity.id
_entity.type
_entity.pdbx_description
1 polymer ?
#
loop_
_entity_poly.entity_id
_entity_poly.type
_entity_poly.pdbx_seq_one_letter_code
_entity_poly.pdbx_strand_id
1 'polypeptide(L)'
;ILGGLADKSLLMQLIGVYILIAGRSSHRTFTHSLLGLSLILYISYQFSAYRGFQGFAAGLAAGTVLHILADSFTSGGVSLFYPIYNRRIGFPITMKSGGLTERAIFIISLMIAVISIISF
;
A
#
# COMPACT_ATOMS: atom_id res chain seq x y z
N ILE A 1 -9.75 -11.03 -20.44
CA ILE A 1 -9.41 -10.62 -19.06
C ILE A 1 -9.19 -11.92 -18.30
N LEU A 2 -7.95 -12.30 -17.98
CA LEU A 2 -7.70 -13.52 -17.19
C LEU A 2 -8.47 -13.37 -15.88
N GLY A 3 -9.49 -14.20 -15.68
CA GLY A 3 -10.23 -14.27 -14.42
C GLY A 3 -9.29 -14.68 -13.30
N GLY A 4 -9.55 -14.18 -12.09
CA GLY A 4 -8.77 -14.51 -10.92
C GLY A 4 -8.65 -16.02 -10.74
N LEU A 5 -7.42 -16.50 -10.50
CA LEU A 5 -7.11 -17.91 -10.32
C LEU A 5 -7.55 -18.45 -8.95
N ALA A 6 -7.80 -17.56 -7.98
CA ALA A 6 -8.19 -17.94 -6.63
C ALA A 6 -9.71 -18.07 -6.51
N ASP A 7 -10.17 -19.21 -5.99
CA ASP A 7 -11.56 -19.33 -5.56
C ASP A 7 -11.85 -18.44 -4.33
N LYS A 8 -13.13 -18.26 -4.01
CA LYS A 8 -13.58 -17.41 -2.90
C LYS A 8 -12.96 -17.84 -1.56
N SER A 9 -12.81 -19.14 -1.32
CA SER A 9 -12.30 -19.66 -0.06
C SER A 9 -10.81 -19.34 0.11
N LEU A 10 -10.02 -19.53 -0.95
CA LEU A 10 -8.62 -19.19 -0.99
C LEU A 10 -8.40 -17.68 -0.83
N LEU A 11 -9.21 -16.84 -1.50
CA LEU A 11 -9.14 -15.39 -1.34
C LEU A 11 -9.38 -14.95 0.12
N MET A 12 -10.37 -15.53 0.79
CA MET A 12 -10.65 -15.23 2.20
C MET A 12 -9.52 -15.68 3.12
N GLN A 13 -8.93 -16.85 2.86
CA GLN A 13 -7.77 -17.33 3.62
C GLN A 13 -6.56 -16.40 3.43
N LEU A 14 -6.26 -15.97 2.20
CA LEU A 14 -5.17 -15.04 1.91
C LEU A 14 -5.35 -13.70 2.62
N ILE A 15 -6.57 -13.14 2.61
CA ILE A 15 -6.91 -11.91 3.35
C ILE A 15 -6.72 -12.13 4.85
N GLY A 16 -7.21 -13.24 5.40
CA GLY A 16 -7.08 -13.56 6.82
C GLY A 16 -5.62 -13.67 7.27
N VAL A 17 -4.82 -14.42 6.51
CA VAL A 17 -3.37 -14.56 6.77
C VAL A 17 -2.67 -13.20 6.67
N TYR A 18 -2.97 -12.40 5.65
CA TYR A 18 -2.39 -11.08 5.50
C TYR A 18 -2.66 -10.19 6.71
N ILE A 19 -3.91 -10.15 7.18
CA ILE A 19 -4.31 -9.34 8.35
C ILE A 19 -3.61 -9.83 9.63
N LEU A 20 -3.50 -11.14 9.83
CA LEU A 20 -2.83 -11.71 11.00
C LEU A 20 -1.33 -11.37 11.05
N ILE A 21 -0.65 -11.44 9.90
CA ILE A 21 0.77 -11.08 9.81
C ILE A 21 0.92 -9.57 9.96
N ALA A 22 0.11 -8.77 9.25
CA ALA A 22 0.15 -7.31 9.34
C ALA A 22 -0.10 -6.83 10.77
N GLY A 23 -1.08 -7.38 11.48
CA GLY A 23 -1.42 -7.01 12.86
C GLY A 23 -0.35 -7.40 13.89
N ARG A 24 0.49 -8.39 13.61
CA ARG A 24 1.65 -8.74 14.45
C ARG A 24 2.93 -8.00 14.07
N SER A 25 2.97 -7.45 12.86
CA SER A 25 4.13 -6.73 12.36
C SER A 25 4.17 -5.30 12.91
N SER A 26 5.38 -4.75 13.08
CA SER A 26 5.52 -3.33 13.34
C SER A 26 5.09 -2.52 12.11
N HIS A 27 4.45 -1.37 12.32
CA HIS A 27 3.79 -0.55 11.29
C HIS A 27 4.62 -0.29 10.01
N ARG A 28 5.95 -0.24 10.08
CA ARG A 28 6.86 0.04 8.94
C ARG A 28 7.72 -1.14 8.50
N THR A 29 7.22 -2.36 8.74
CA THR A 29 7.91 -3.61 8.38
C THR A 29 7.15 -4.34 7.28
N PHE A 30 6.37 -5.37 7.63
CA PHE A 30 5.70 -6.25 6.67
C PHE A 30 4.87 -5.52 5.61
N THR A 31 4.00 -4.58 6.01
CA THR A 31 3.12 -3.86 5.07
C THR A 31 3.87 -2.90 4.14
N HIS A 32 5.13 -2.58 4.44
CA HIS A 32 6.00 -1.70 3.67
C HIS A 32 7.15 -2.47 3.01
N SER A 33 7.13 -3.81 3.09
CA SER A 33 8.10 -4.66 2.44
C SER A 33 7.63 -5.05 1.05
N LEU A 34 8.57 -5.41 0.17
CA LEU A 34 8.24 -5.85 -1.18
C LEU A 34 7.35 -7.10 -1.14
N LEU A 35 7.56 -7.98 -0.16
CA LEU A 35 6.74 -9.17 0.05
C LEU A 35 5.29 -8.82 0.45
N GLY A 36 5.12 -7.92 1.42
CA GLY A 36 3.79 -7.46 1.82
C GLY A 36 3.07 -6.74 0.68
N LEU A 37 3.80 -5.91 -0.07
CA LEU A 37 3.29 -5.22 -1.25
C LEU A 37 2.84 -6.22 -2.33
N SER A 38 3.69 -7.17 -2.74
CA SER A 38 3.31 -8.17 -3.73
C SER A 38 2.07 -8.97 -3.30
N LEU A 39 1.97 -9.31 -2.01
CA LEU A 39 0.83 -10.06 -1.48
C LEU A 39 -0.47 -9.24 -1.49
N ILE A 40 -0.45 -7.97 -1.05
CA ILE A 40 -1.67 -7.14 -1.06
C ILE A 40 -2.13 -6.79 -2.47
N LEU A 41 -1.20 -6.59 -3.41
CA LEU A 41 -1.51 -6.37 -4.82
C LEU A 41 -2.11 -7.62 -5.46
N TYR A 42 -1.55 -8.80 -5.16
CA TYR A 42 -2.12 -10.06 -5.62
C TYR A 42 -3.54 -10.27 -5.07
N ILE A 43 -3.75 -10.09 -3.77
CA ILE A 43 -5.08 -10.19 -3.14
C ILE A 43 -6.06 -9.22 -3.81
N SER A 44 -5.62 -8.00 -4.09
CA SER A 44 -6.47 -6.96 -4.68
C SER A 44 -6.81 -7.22 -6.14
N TYR A 45 -5.88 -7.81 -6.90
CA TYR A 45 -6.14 -8.30 -8.24
C TYR A 45 -7.19 -9.42 -8.24
N GLN A 46 -7.02 -10.42 -7.37
CA GLN A 46 -7.99 -11.51 -7.24
C GLN A 46 -9.38 -11.00 -6.80
N PHE A 47 -9.42 -10.06 -5.85
CA PHE A 47 -10.65 -9.44 -5.40
C PHE A 47 -11.35 -8.63 -6.51
N SER A 48 -10.58 -7.83 -7.26
CA SER A 48 -11.08 -7.07 -8.40
C SER A 48 -11.68 -7.99 -9.48
N ALA A 49 -11.02 -9.10 -9.78
CA ALA A 49 -11.51 -10.10 -10.73
C ALA A 49 -12.79 -10.80 -10.22
N TYR A 50 -12.87 -11.11 -8.92
CA TYR A 50 -14.04 -11.76 -8.32
C TYR A 50 -15.27 -10.84 -8.24
N ARG A 51 -15.08 -9.55 -7.90
CA ARG A 51 -16.17 -8.58 -7.73
C ARG A 51 -16.52 -7.80 -9.01
N GLY A 52 -15.71 -7.89 -10.06
CA GLY A 52 -15.87 -7.09 -11.28
C GLY A 52 -15.55 -5.60 -11.09
N PHE A 53 -14.92 -5.21 -9.98
CA PHE A 53 -14.52 -3.81 -9.74
C PHE A 53 -13.27 -3.46 -10.54
N GLN A 54 -13.49 -2.97 -11.75
CA GLN A 54 -12.44 -2.48 -12.63
C GLN A 54 -11.69 -1.31 -11.97
N GLY A 55 -10.36 -1.30 -12.09
CA GLY A 55 -9.52 -0.22 -11.56
C GLY A 55 -9.17 -0.32 -10.06
N PHE A 56 -9.87 -1.14 -9.26
CA PHE A 56 -9.57 -1.26 -7.82
C PHE A 56 -8.11 -1.67 -7.54
N ALA A 57 -7.65 -2.75 -8.19
CA ALA A 57 -6.28 -3.24 -8.01
C ALA A 57 -5.23 -2.21 -8.47
N ALA A 58 -5.50 -1.49 -9.57
CA ALA A 58 -4.61 -0.46 -10.10
C ALA A 58 -4.56 0.76 -9.18
N GLY A 59 -5.70 1.21 -8.65
CA GLY A 59 -5.77 2.31 -7.69
C GLY A 59 -5.06 1.97 -6.38
N LEU A 60 -5.28 0.76 -5.85
CA LEU A 60 -4.56 0.31 -4.67
C LEU A 60 -3.05 0.23 -4.91
N ALA A 61 -2.63 -0.30 -6.07
CA ALA A 61 -1.22 -0.36 -6.46
C ALA A 61 -0.57 1.02 -6.51
N ALA A 62 -1.18 1.97 -7.22
CA ALA A 62 -0.69 3.33 -7.30
C ALA A 62 -0.59 3.97 -5.91
N GLY A 63 -1.64 3.85 -5.10
CA GLY A 63 -1.68 4.40 -3.74
C GLY A 63 -0.61 3.81 -2.81
N THR A 64 -0.45 2.48 -2.79
CA THR A 64 0.56 1.84 -1.92
C THR A 64 1.99 2.13 -2.37
N VAL A 65 2.26 2.15 -3.67
CA VAL A 65 3.59 2.53 -4.18
C VAL A 65 3.91 3.98 -3.83
N LEU A 66 2.99 4.91 -4.06
CA LEU A 66 3.18 6.32 -3.69
C LEU A 66 3.36 6.50 -2.18
N HIS A 67 2.62 5.75 -1.36
CA HIS A 67 2.75 5.76 0.09
C HIS A 67 4.15 5.32 0.56
N ILE A 68 4.65 4.19 0.05
CA ILE A 68 6.00 3.69 0.39
C ILE A 68 7.08 4.65 -0.11
N LEU A 69 6.91 5.25 -1.29
CA LEU A 69 7.81 6.28 -1.80
C LEU A 69 7.83 7.50 -0.88
N ALA A 70 6.66 8.01 -0.48
CA ALA A 70 6.55 9.12 0.46
C ALA A 70 7.25 8.80 1.80
N ASP A 71 7.03 7.61 2.35
CA ASP A 71 7.69 7.15 3.57
C ASP A 71 9.22 7.03 3.42
N SER A 72 9.70 6.71 2.22
CA SER A 72 11.14 6.67 1.89
C SER A 72 11.81 8.05 1.93
N PHE A 73 11.04 9.12 1.74
CA PHE A 73 11.51 10.50 1.91
C PHE A 73 11.44 10.98 3.37
N THR A 74 10.96 10.16 4.32
CA THR A 74 11.00 10.51 5.74
C THR A 74 12.32 10.07 6.38
N SER A 75 12.73 10.74 7.45
CA SER A 75 13.91 10.34 8.25
C SER A 75 13.80 8.92 8.83
N GLY A 76 12.59 8.36 8.90
CA GLY A 76 12.34 7.02 9.40
C GLY A 76 12.64 5.89 8.41
N GLY A 77 12.66 6.19 7.10
CA GLY A 77 12.84 5.22 6.01
C GLY A 77 11.82 4.06 6.00
N VAL A 78 12.02 3.11 5.09
CA VAL A 78 11.17 1.91 4.89
C VAL A 78 11.99 0.62 4.87
N SER A 79 11.42 -0.48 5.37
CA SER A 79 12.10 -1.79 5.44
C SER A 79 11.69 -2.70 4.26
N LEU A 80 12.18 -2.37 3.05
CA LEU A 80 11.74 -3.02 1.81
C LEU A 80 12.01 -4.54 1.77
N PHE A 81 13.09 -4.99 2.41
CA PHE A 81 13.53 -6.38 2.39
C PHE A 81 13.12 -7.18 3.63
N TYR A 82 12.22 -6.66 4.46
CA TYR A 82 11.63 -7.40 5.57
C TYR A 82 10.80 -8.60 5.04
N PRO A 83 10.88 -9.80 5.65
CA PRO A 83 11.53 -10.13 6.92
C PRO A 83 13.00 -10.58 6.81
N ILE A 84 13.54 -10.71 5.61
CA ILE A 84 14.89 -11.26 5.37
C ILE A 84 15.97 -10.30 5.89
N TYR A 85 15.82 -9.01 5.58
CA TYR A 85 16.71 -7.95 6.05
C TYR A 85 15.90 -6.77 6.57
N ASN A 86 16.09 -6.44 7.85
CA ASN A 86 15.38 -5.32 8.50
C ASN A 86 16.16 -3.99 8.44
N ARG A 87 16.84 -3.73 7.32
CA ARG A 87 17.53 -2.45 7.12
C ARG A 87 16.55 -1.44 6.53
N ARG A 88 16.42 -0.29 7.19
CA ARG A 88 15.61 0.81 6.68
C ARG A 88 16.38 1.53 5.58
N ILE A 89 15.74 1.68 4.44
CA ILE A 89 16.24 2.38 3.26
C ILE A 89 15.42 3.67 3.13
N GLY A 90 16.10 4.78 2.92
CA GLY A 90 15.49 6.09 2.71
C GLY A 90 16.33 6.90 1.72
N PHE A 91 15.74 7.96 1.18
CA PHE A 91 16.44 8.87 0.28
C PHE A 91 17.41 9.78 1.06
N PRO A 92 18.48 10.29 0.41
CA PRO A 92 19.44 11.20 1.04
C PRO A 92 18.82 12.56 1.39
N ILE A 93 17.76 12.96 0.69
CA ILE A 93 16.96 14.14 1.01
C ILE A 93 15.75 13.66 1.82
N THR A 94 15.73 13.99 3.11
CA THR A 94 14.64 13.59 4.00
C THR A 94 13.87 14.77 4.56
N MET A 95 12.56 14.61 4.68
CA MET A 95 11.66 15.53 5.36
C MET A 95 11.33 15.03 6.78
N LYS A 96 11.13 15.95 7.72
CA LYS A 96 10.59 15.62 9.04
C LYS A 96 9.08 15.41 8.93
N SER A 97 8.59 14.29 9.48
CA SER A 97 7.16 14.04 9.54
C SER A 97 6.45 15.05 10.43
N GLY A 98 5.23 15.45 10.06
CA GLY A 98 4.41 16.44 10.75
C GLY A 98 4.75 17.89 10.41
N GLY A 99 5.63 18.13 9.43
CA GLY A 99 5.98 19.48 8.98
C GLY A 99 4.86 20.17 8.19
N LEU A 100 5.00 21.49 8.00
CA LEU A 100 4.07 22.30 7.21
C LEU A 100 3.90 21.78 5.77
N THR A 101 4.99 21.33 5.15
CA THR A 101 4.98 20.79 3.79
C THR A 101 4.15 19.51 3.67
N GLU A 102 4.23 18.60 4.65
CA GLU A 102 3.43 17.36 4.66
C GLU A 102 1.94 17.68 4.80
N ARG A 103 1.58 18.63 5.67
CA ARG A 103 0.20 19.09 5.79
C ARG A 103 -0.32 19.71 4.51
N ALA A 104 0.49 20.52 3.82
CA ALA A 104 0.11 21.12 2.55
C ALA A 104 -0.14 20.03 1.48
N ILE A 105 0.78 19.07 1.33
CA ILE A 105 0.63 17.94 0.41
C ILE A 105 -0.63 17.12 0.73
N PHE A 106 -0.89 16.85 2.02
CA PHE A 106 -2.07 16.13 2.47
C PHE A 106 -3.37 16.86 2.09
N ILE A 107 -3.48 18.16 2.41
CA ILE A 107 -4.68 18.96 2.10
C ILE A 107 -4.92 19.01 0.59
N ILE A 108 -3.88 19.25 -0.22
CA ILE A 108 -3.99 19.30 -1.69
C ILE A 108 -4.46 17.95 -2.22
N SER A 109 -3.84 16.85 -1.78
CA SER A 109 -4.20 15.49 -2.21
C SER A 109 -5.64 15.14 -1.82
N LEU A 110 -6.07 15.54 -0.61
CA LEU A 110 -7.44 15.35 -0.14
C LEU A 110 -8.44 16.13 -0.99
N MET A 111 -8.15 17.39 -1.33
CA MET A 111 -9.00 18.21 -2.20
C MET A 111 -9.14 17.59 -3.59
N ILE A 112 -8.03 17.15 -4.19
CA ILE A 112 -8.05 16.46 -5.48
C ILE A 112 -8.93 15.20 -5.40
N ALA A 113 -8.77 14.39 -4.35
CA ALA A 113 -9.57 13.17 -4.15
C ALA A 113 -11.06 13.49 -4.02
N VAL A 114 -11.45 14.48 -3.20
CA VAL A 114 -12.84 14.89 -3.02
C VAL A 114 -13.45 15.40 -4.33
N ILE A 115 -12.74 16.28 -5.05
CA ILE A 115 -13.20 16.79 -6.35
C ILE A 115 -13.37 15.65 -7.35
N SER A 116 -12.41 14.71 -7.40
CA SER A 116 -12.47 13.56 -8.30
C SER A 116 -13.67 12.64 -8.00
N ILE A 117 -14.03 12.48 -6.73
CA ILE A 117 -15.19 11.67 -6.31
C ILE A 117 -16.51 12.37 -6.67
N ILE A 118 -16.60 13.70 -6.50
CA ILE A 118 -17.83 14.46 -6.81
C ILE A 118 -18.04 14.61 -8.32
N SER A 119 -16.96 14.62 -9.11
CA SER A 119 -16.99 14.81 -10.56
C SER A 119 -17.32 13.52 -11.35
N PHE A 120 -17.51 12.39 -10.66
CA PHE A 120 -17.83 11.08 -11.24
C PHE A 120 -19.31 10.75 -11.03
#